data_AF-A0A0F5PKC0-F1
#
_entry.id   AF-A0A0F5PKC0-F1
#
_cell.length_a   1.000
_cell.length_b   1.000
_cell.length_c   1.000
_cell.angle_alpha   90.00
_cell.angle_beta   90.00
_cell.angle_gamma   90.00
#
_symmetry.space_group_name_H-M   'P 1'
#
loop_
_entity.id
_entity.type
_entity.pdbx_description
1 polymer ?
#
loop_
_entity_poly.entity_id
_entity_poly.type
_entity_poly.pdbx_seq_one_letter_code
_entity_poly.pdbx_strand_id
1 'polypeptide(L)' 'MSVENALKKLNGVLKAVVDLDKGNVTVTYDPAKVSVDDMKKAIIDTGYEV' A
#
# COMPACT_ATOMS: atom_id res chain seq x y z
N MET A 1 -2.32 -12.30 5.15
CA MET A 1 -2.45 -10.83 5.23
C MET A 1 -1.77 -10.30 3.99
N SER A 2 -2.44 -9.52 3.16
CA SER A 2 -1.90 -9.09 1.86
C SER A 2 -1.55 -7.62 1.91
N VAL A 3 -0.48 -7.22 1.20
CA VAL A 3 -0.04 -5.83 1.05
C VAL A 3 -1.21 -4.91 0.65
N GLU A 4 -2.08 -5.37 -0.25
CA GLU A 4 -3.27 -4.61 -0.67
C GLU A 4 -4.20 -4.22 0.50
N ASN A 5 -4.43 -5.15 1.44
CA ASN A 5 -5.30 -4.90 2.60
C ASN A 5 -4.65 -3.94 3.60
N ALA A 6 -3.33 -3.98 3.74
CA ALA A 6 -2.60 -3.04 4.60
C ALA A 6 -2.65 -1.62 4.03
N LEU A 7 -2.47 -1.49 2.72
CA LEU A 7 -2.58 -0.22 2.01
C LEU A 7 -4.01 0.32 2.06
N LYS A 8 -5.03 -0.53 1.85
CA LYS A 8 -6.44 -0.12 1.98
C LYS A 8 -6.84 0.34 3.39
N LYS A 9 -6.10 -0.06 4.43
CA LYS A 9 -6.34 0.42 5.80
C LYS A 9 -5.82 1.85 6.04
N LEU A 10 -4.92 2.35 5.20
CA LEU A 10 -4.39 3.70 5.33
C LEU A 10 -5.47 4.72 4.97
N ASN A 11 -5.66 5.70 5.86
CA ASN A 11 -6.57 6.80 5.63
C ASN A 11 -6.03 7.71 4.52
N GLY A 12 -6.63 7.63 3.33
CA GLY A 12 -6.17 8.35 2.13
C GLY A 12 -5.90 7.42 0.95
N VAL A 13 -5.85 6.10 1.15
CA VAL A 13 -5.78 5.15 0.03
C VAL A 13 -7.17 4.97 -0.57
N LEU A 14 -7.31 5.37 -1.83
CA LEU A 14 -8.55 5.26 -2.59
C LEU A 14 -8.67 3.88 -3.24
N LYS A 15 -7.55 3.35 -3.75
CA LYS A 15 -7.48 2.06 -4.41
C LYS A 15 -6.10 1.48 -4.23
N ALA A 16 -6.01 0.19 -3.95
CA ALA A 16 -4.78 -0.58 -4.03
C ALA A 16 -5.07 -1.82 -4.86
N VAL A 17 -4.18 -2.11 -5.81
CA VAL A 17 -4.22 -3.30 -6.66
C VAL A 17 -2.84 -3.93 -6.60
N VAL A 18 -2.76 -5.17 -6.11
CA VAL A 18 -1.52 -5.94 -6.12
C VAL A 18 -1.52 -6.92 -7.28
N ASP A 19 -0.46 -6.87 -8.06
CA ASP A 19 -0.22 -7.74 -9.21
C ASP A 19 0.91 -8.71 -8.82
N LEU A 20 0.54 -9.79 -8.14
CA LEU A 20 1.49 -10.78 -7.61
C LEU A 20 2.25 -11.51 -8.73
N ASP A 21 1.63 -11.65 -9.90
CA ASP A 21 2.23 -12.26 -11.10
C ASP A 21 3.45 -11.46 -11.57
N LYS A 22 3.36 -10.13 -11.50
CA LYS A 22 4.43 -9.20 -11.86
C LYS A 22 5.23 -8.69 -10.67
N GLY A 23 4.88 -9.07 -9.44
CA GLY A 23 5.44 -8.51 -8.22
C GLY A 23 5.27 -6.99 -8.11
N ASN A 24 4.23 -6.40 -8.71
CA ASN A 24 4.01 -4.96 -8.74
C ASN A 24 2.78 -4.55 -7.94
N VAL A 25 2.81 -3.37 -7.35
CA VAL A 25 1.70 -2.79 -6.59
C VAL A 25 1.34 -1.44 -7.19
N THR A 26 0.07 -1.28 -7.57
CA THR A 26 -0.48 0.01 -8.00
C THR A 26 -1.40 0.55 -6.93
N VAL A 27 -1.07 1.72 -6.38
CA VAL A 27 -1.90 2.39 -5.37
C VAL A 27 -2.32 3.76 -5.87
N THR A 28 -3.63 4.00 -5.81
CA THR A 28 -4.24 5.32 -5.93
C THR A 28 -4.50 5.84 -4.53
N TYR A 29 -3.86 6.95 -4.19
CA TYR A 29 -3.97 7.55 -2.88
C TYR A 29 -4.05 9.07 -3.00
N ASP A 30 -4.56 9.70 -1.93
CA ASP A 30 -4.61 11.14 -1.80
C ASP A 30 -3.34 11.65 -1.11
N PRO A 31 -2.44 12.36 -1.83
CA PRO A 31 -1.18 12.84 -1.27
C PRO A 31 -1.36 13.89 -0.18
N ALA A 32 -2.55 14.47 0.00
CA ALA A 32 -2.84 15.38 1.10
C ALA A 32 -3.17 14.62 2.41
N LYS A 33 -3.54 13.34 2.32
CA LYS A 33 -3.92 12.51 3.48
C LYS A 33 -2.91 11.42 3.82
N VAL A 34 -2.22 10.86 2.82
CA VAL A 34 -1.26 9.78 3.00
C VAL A 34 -0.07 9.96 2.07
N SER A 35 1.12 9.65 2.58
CA SER A 35 2.38 9.74 1.83
C SER A 35 2.91 8.37 1.44
N VAL A 36 3.77 8.33 0.42
CA VAL A 36 4.45 7.09 -0.01
C VAL A 36 5.20 6.44 1.16
N ASP A 37 5.77 7.23 2.07
CA ASP A 37 6.48 6.74 3.25
C ASP A 37 5.56 5.99 4.24
N ASP A 38 4.35 6.51 4.47
CA ASP A 38 3.31 5.84 5.26
C ASP A 38 2.90 4.51 4.64
N MET A 39 2.73 4.49 3.31
CA MET A 39 2.47 3.26 2.56
C MET A 39 3.61 2.25 2.71
N LYS A 40 4.86 2.69 2.57
CA LYS A 40 6.03 1.83 2.78
C LYS A 40 6.05 1.25 4.19
N LYS A 41 5.82 2.06 5.23
CA LYS A 41 5.72 1.59 6.61
C LYS A 41 4.63 0.54 6.79
N ALA A 42 3.45 0.75 6.23
CA ALA A 42 2.36 -0.22 6.31
C ALA A 42 2.72 -1.56 5.62
N ILE A 43 3.51 -1.51 4.55
CA ILE A 43 4.00 -2.72 3.87
C ILE A 43 5.04 -3.44 4.75
N ILE A 44 6.00 -2.69 5.32
CA ILE A 44 7.02 -3.25 6.22
C ILE A 44 6.40 -3.86 7.48
N ASP A 45 5.37 -3.23 8.05
CA ASP A 45 4.62 -3.75 9.21
C ASP A 45 3.95 -5.10 8.91
N THR A 46 3.60 -5.35 7.65
CA THR A 46 3.04 -6.64 7.23
C THR A 46 4.08 -7.74 7.04
N GLY A 47 5.37 -7.41 7.14
CA GLY A 47 6.49 -8.34 6.95
C GLY A 47 7.01 -8.42 5.51
N TYR A 48 6.65 -7.46 4.64
CA TYR A 48 7.16 -7.37 3.27
C TYR A 48 8.13 -6.19 3.14
N GLU A 49 9.29 -6.41 2.51
CA GLU A 49 10.26 -5.35 2.22
C GLU A 49 9.95 -4.66 0.87
N VAL A 50 10.23 -3.35 0.77
CA VAL A 50 9.90 -2.45 -0.35
C VAL A 50 11.10 -1.73 -0.92
#